data_AF-A0A4R9IJS4-F1
#
_entry.id   AF-A0A4R9IJS4-F1
#
_cell.length_a   1.000
_cell.length_b   1.000
_cell.length_c   1.000
_cell.angle_alpha   90.00
_cell.angle_beta   90.00
_cell.angle_gamma   90.00
#
_symmetry.space_group_name_H-M   'P 1'
#
loop_
_entity.id
_entity.type
_entity.pdbx_description
1 polymer ?
#
loop_
_entity_poly.entity_id
_entity_poly.type
_entity_poly.pdbx_seq_one_letter_code
_entity_poly.pdbx_strand_id
1 'polypeptide(L)'
;MYRKFRSTSAWILLGLSLLFFLFSLGPIISIHNFEIPGPYTILYHIFPGFKNLRVPSRIFIISWFFISVFLLMLTRTAIWKNSLKLKIATFSLIFVEFFFLTSINEANKLPEQITTLKLDLPSNSNIVFIKKKKGIYTLNDDGFPEWYLLNTEYKTPNGYSGLTLPFQYYLINLLYNNFLTDELAQYFKELGISHIAISHPESSKNDKLFEFDFKVPKSLKFLIYDKANHLYLFKIENRNERTVEFVNNNITNIESLDYIVEETSVPKKQEFLNDKKQKTYWQSFSSGFQTNLDFIKIKLPYSSKKSYLIKLNSGPFLERLPYGLDISCGSRIQNYSFPKIDVENFLSKPISNQFMYFKINNCNSNHLEIRINKTTPYSVFMLSELEIFQYKVEP
;
A
#
# COMPACT_ATOMS: atom_id res chain seq x y z
N MET A 1 41.78 -1.20 43.51
CA MET A 1 40.56 -1.94 43.10
C MET A 1 39.75 -1.27 41.97
N TYR A 2 39.82 0.06 41.79
CA TYR A 2 39.06 0.80 40.75
C TYR A 2 39.51 0.58 39.30
N ARG A 3 40.75 0.13 39.04
CA ARG A 3 41.31 -0.02 37.68
C ARG A 3 40.84 -1.30 36.96
N LYS A 4 40.52 -2.37 37.70
CA LYS A 4 40.16 -3.69 37.13
C LYS A 4 38.68 -3.79 36.69
N PHE A 5 37.78 -3.07 37.37
CA PHE A 5 36.35 -3.02 36.99
C PHE A 5 36.08 -2.20 35.71
N ARG A 6 37.03 -1.35 35.30
CA ARG A 6 36.89 -0.49 34.11
C ARG A 6 37.05 -1.27 32.80
N SER A 7 37.81 -2.37 32.75
CA SER A 7 38.00 -3.12 31.50
C SER A 7 36.80 -4.01 31.17
N THR A 8 36.28 -4.79 32.11
CA THR A 8 35.17 -5.73 31.84
C THR A 8 33.89 -5.00 31.45
N SER A 9 33.55 -3.91 32.12
CA SER A 9 32.36 -3.11 31.80
C SER A 9 32.49 -2.46 30.42
N ALA A 10 33.70 -2.01 30.05
CA ALA A 10 33.96 -1.46 28.72
C ALA A 10 33.80 -2.51 27.62
N TRP A 11 34.27 -3.75 27.84
CA TRP A 11 34.08 -4.86 26.90
C TRP A 11 32.62 -5.24 26.73
N ILE A 12 31.82 -5.25 27.81
CA ILE A 12 30.38 -5.53 27.73
C ILE A 12 29.67 -4.42 26.94
N LEU A 13 29.99 -3.15 27.21
CA LEU A 13 29.43 -2.01 26.48
C LEU A 13 29.79 -2.06 25.00
N LEU A 14 31.05 -2.38 24.67
CA LEU A 14 31.49 -2.55 23.30
C LEU A 14 30.73 -3.70 22.62
N GLY A 15 30.54 -4.82 23.31
CA GLY A 15 29.74 -5.95 22.82
C GLY A 15 28.27 -5.57 22.58
N LEU A 16 27.65 -4.81 23.49
CA LEU A 16 26.28 -4.31 23.33
C LEU A 16 26.17 -3.32 22.17
N SER A 17 27.11 -2.40 22.02
CA SER A 17 27.14 -1.45 20.89
C SER A 17 27.30 -2.17 19.56
N LEU A 18 28.17 -3.19 19.50
CA LEU A 18 28.34 -4.02 18.30
C LEU A 18 27.05 -4.79 17.99
N LEU A 19 26.40 -5.36 19.00
CA LEU A 19 25.15 -6.09 18.84
C LEU A 19 24.03 -5.16 18.36
N PHE A 20 23.91 -3.96 18.95
CA PHE A 20 22.97 -2.92 18.50
C PHE A 20 23.23 -2.53 17.05
N PHE A 21 24.49 -2.29 16.70
CA PHE A 21 24.89 -2.01 15.32
C PHE A 21 24.45 -3.12 14.37
N LEU A 22 24.70 -4.39 14.72
CA LEU A 22 24.25 -5.53 13.90
C LEU A 22 22.72 -5.61 13.78
N PHE A 23 21.97 -5.31 14.84
CA PHE A 23 20.50 -5.20 14.77
C PHE A 23 20.04 -4.03 13.89
N SER A 24 20.78 -2.93 13.85
CA SER A 24 20.44 -1.76 13.03
C SER A 24 20.62 -1.98 11.52
N LEU A 25 21.40 -3.00 11.12
CA LEU A 25 21.59 -3.38 9.71
C LEU A 25 20.36 -4.07 9.09
N GLY A 26 19.35 -4.40 9.89
CA GLY A 26 18.10 -5.00 9.42
C GLY A 26 18.17 -6.54 9.25
N PRO A 27 17.12 -7.15 8.67
CA PRO A 27 16.98 -8.61 8.58
C PRO A 27 17.96 -9.26 7.60
N ILE A 28 18.37 -8.56 6.55
CA ILE A 28 19.27 -9.09 5.52
C ILE A 28 20.46 -8.15 5.42
N ILE A 29 21.65 -8.70 5.65
CA ILE A 29 22.92 -8.00 5.47
C ILE A 29 23.47 -8.42 4.11
N SER A 30 23.47 -7.49 3.14
CA SER A 30 24.01 -7.73 1.81
C SER A 30 25.49 -7.32 1.75
N ILE A 31 26.38 -8.27 1.50
CA ILE A 31 27.81 -8.00 1.25
C ILE A 31 28.13 -8.51 -0.15
N HIS A 32 28.39 -7.58 -1.09
CA HIS A 32 28.48 -7.87 -2.52
C HIS A 32 27.23 -8.58 -3.05
N ASN A 33 27.33 -9.88 -3.37
CA ASN A 33 26.25 -10.73 -3.89
C ASN A 33 25.76 -11.78 -2.87
N PHE A 34 26.25 -11.73 -1.63
CA PHE A 34 25.81 -12.65 -0.58
C PHE A 34 24.83 -11.94 0.35
N GLU A 35 23.65 -12.54 0.48
CA GLU A 35 22.61 -12.13 1.43
C GLU A 35 22.69 -13.04 2.66
N ILE A 36 23.07 -12.46 3.80
CA ILE A 36 23.19 -13.21 5.06
C ILE A 36 22.07 -12.75 6.00
N PRO A 37 21.29 -13.66 6.59
CA PRO A 37 20.30 -13.29 7.60
C PRO A 37 21.02 -12.67 8.80
N GLY A 38 20.68 -11.41 9.11
CA GLY A 38 21.21 -10.70 10.27
C GLY A 38 20.57 -11.16 11.58
N PRO A 39 21.14 -10.79 12.74
CA PRO A 39 20.56 -11.14 14.04
C PRO A 39 19.16 -10.56 14.25
N TYR A 40 18.81 -9.50 13.52
CA TYR A 40 17.45 -8.95 13.47
C TYR A 40 16.38 -9.97 13.07
N THR A 41 16.73 -10.92 12.19
CA THR A 41 15.81 -11.98 11.72
C THR A 41 15.35 -12.89 12.87
N ILE A 42 16.17 -13.02 13.93
CA ILE A 42 15.80 -13.72 15.15
C ILE A 42 14.63 -13.02 15.84
N LEU A 43 14.68 -11.69 15.99
CA LEU A 43 13.56 -10.93 16.57
C LEU A 43 12.31 -11.03 15.69
N TYR A 44 12.50 -11.05 14.37
CA TYR A 44 11.41 -11.14 13.40
C TYR A 44 10.58 -12.44 13.53
N HIS A 45 11.24 -13.57 13.80
CA HIS A 45 10.57 -14.87 13.88
C HIS A 45 10.26 -15.33 15.30
N ILE A 46 11.05 -14.91 16.29
CA ILE A 46 10.94 -15.41 17.67
C ILE A 46 10.12 -14.47 18.56
N PHE A 47 10.26 -13.14 18.40
CA PHE A 47 9.55 -12.21 19.28
C PHE A 47 8.10 -12.01 18.82
N PRO A 48 7.10 -12.40 19.64
CA PRO A 48 5.70 -12.25 19.28
C PRO A 48 5.36 -10.76 19.08
N GLY A 49 4.65 -10.46 18.01
CA GLY A 49 4.27 -9.08 17.64
C GLY A 49 5.39 -8.24 17.01
N PHE A 50 6.66 -8.64 17.06
CA PHE A 50 7.76 -7.81 16.56
C PHE A 50 7.71 -7.59 15.05
N LYS A 51 7.36 -8.64 14.28
CA LYS A 51 7.14 -8.53 12.83
C LYS A 51 6.01 -7.55 12.47
N ASN A 52 5.08 -7.29 13.38
CA ASN A 52 3.89 -6.45 13.13
C ASN A 52 4.14 -4.95 13.37
N LEU A 53 5.28 -4.59 13.97
CA LEU A 53 5.68 -3.21 14.22
C LEU A 53 6.19 -2.54 12.93
N ARG A 54 6.16 -1.20 12.80
CA ARG A 54 6.85 -0.49 11.70
C ARG A 54 8.36 -0.51 11.87
N VAL A 55 9.10 -0.32 10.77
CA VAL A 55 10.57 -0.17 10.80
C VAL A 55 11.05 0.91 11.79
N PRO A 56 10.51 2.15 11.83
CA PRO A 56 10.93 3.14 12.84
C PRO A 56 10.60 2.70 14.27
N SER A 57 9.45 2.06 14.48
CA SER A 57 9.04 1.54 15.79
C SER A 57 9.93 0.39 16.24
N ARG A 58 10.28 -0.55 15.35
CA ARG A 58 11.21 -1.66 15.61
C ARG A 58 12.59 -1.13 15.99
N ILE A 59 13.10 -0.12 15.26
CA ILE A 59 14.38 0.55 15.59
C ILE A 59 14.28 1.27 16.93
N PHE A 60 13.16 1.94 17.22
CA PHE A 60 12.96 2.62 18.50
C PHE A 60 12.98 1.62 19.66
N ILE A 61 12.26 0.50 19.54
CA ILE A 61 12.21 -0.58 20.55
C ILE A 61 13.57 -1.22 20.75
N ILE A 62 14.28 -1.56 19.67
CA ILE A 62 15.65 -2.07 19.75
C ILE A 62 16.53 -1.04 20.48
N SER A 63 16.52 0.22 20.04
CA SER A 63 17.31 1.30 20.66
C SER A 63 16.99 1.46 22.14
N TRP A 64 15.71 1.42 22.49
CA TRP A 64 15.22 1.58 23.85
C TRP A 64 15.63 0.43 24.76
N PHE A 65 15.60 -0.81 24.25
CA PHE A 65 16.15 -1.97 24.95
C PHE A 65 17.63 -1.78 25.27
N PHE A 66 18.45 -1.41 24.28
CA PHE A 66 19.89 -1.19 24.48
C PHE A 66 20.18 0.00 25.41
N ILE A 67 19.42 1.09 25.32
CA ILE A 67 19.47 2.22 26.27
C ILE A 67 19.13 1.73 27.68
N SER A 68 18.12 0.89 27.85
CA SER A 68 17.71 0.37 29.16
C SER A 68 18.80 -0.53 29.78
N VAL A 69 19.42 -1.40 28.98
CA VAL A 69 20.57 -2.21 29.42
C VAL A 69 21.78 -1.32 29.77
N PHE A 70 22.04 -0.29 28.97
CA PHE A 70 23.09 0.69 29.24
C PHE A 70 22.86 1.43 30.57
N LEU A 71 21.65 1.92 30.80
CA LEU A 71 21.25 2.57 32.05
C LEU A 71 21.42 1.61 33.23
N LEU A 72 20.97 0.35 33.10
CA LEU A 72 21.14 -0.69 34.13
C LEU A 72 22.63 -0.91 34.46
N MET A 73 23.50 -0.92 33.45
CA MET A 73 24.95 -1.03 33.63
C MET A 73 25.54 0.18 34.36
N LEU A 74 25.09 1.40 34.06
CA LEU A 74 25.47 2.61 34.80
C LEU A 74 25.05 2.53 36.27
N THR A 75 23.87 1.97 36.59
CA THR A 75 23.44 1.81 38.00
C THR A 75 24.38 0.96 38.85
N ARG A 76 25.18 0.09 38.21
CA ARG A 76 26.15 -0.79 38.87
C ARG A 76 27.43 -0.06 39.30
N THR A 77 27.67 1.14 38.75
CA THR A 77 28.77 2.03 39.17
C THR A 77 28.44 2.73 40.50
N ALA A 78 29.46 3.10 41.27
CA ALA A 78 29.38 3.37 42.71
C ALA A 78 28.36 4.45 43.16
N ILE A 79 27.91 5.32 42.25
CA ILE A 79 27.02 6.45 42.57
C ILE A 79 25.57 5.96 42.79
N TRP A 80 25.14 4.86 42.18
CA TRP A 80 23.72 4.43 42.13
C TRP A 80 23.49 3.01 42.73
N LYS A 81 24.52 2.48 43.40
CA LYS A 81 24.72 1.05 43.71
C LYS A 81 23.61 0.41 44.56
N ASN A 82 22.85 1.20 45.34
CA ASN A 82 21.87 0.71 46.32
C ASN A 82 20.42 1.17 46.11
N SER A 83 20.10 1.87 45.01
CA SER A 83 18.69 2.21 44.75
C SER A 83 17.95 1.01 44.15
N LEU A 84 17.48 0.10 45.02
CA LEU A 84 16.60 -1.01 44.65
C LEU A 84 15.40 -0.50 43.84
N LYS A 85 14.86 0.67 44.21
CA LYS A 85 13.77 1.35 43.50
C LYS A 85 14.06 1.58 42.02
N LEU A 86 15.30 1.96 41.70
CA LEU A 86 15.66 2.27 40.32
C LEU A 86 15.89 1.01 39.48
N LYS A 87 16.46 -0.04 40.07
CA LYS A 87 16.55 -1.37 39.41
C LYS A 87 15.16 -1.92 39.12
N ILE A 88 14.23 -1.80 40.07
CA ILE A 88 12.83 -2.16 39.88
C ILE A 88 12.21 -1.30 38.78
N ALA A 89 12.39 0.02 38.79
CA ALA A 89 11.84 0.91 37.77
C ALA A 89 12.34 0.56 36.34
N THR A 90 13.64 0.32 36.15
CA THR A 90 14.18 -0.08 34.84
C THR A 90 13.68 -1.45 34.40
N PHE A 91 13.60 -2.42 35.31
CA PHE A 91 13.04 -3.75 35.02
C PHE A 91 11.56 -3.67 34.66
N SER A 92 10.77 -2.92 35.43
CA SER A 92 9.35 -2.69 35.16
C SER A 92 9.13 -1.99 33.82
N LEU A 93 10.00 -1.07 33.43
CA LEU A 93 9.92 -0.37 32.14
C LEU A 93 10.14 -1.33 30.96
N ILE A 94 11.18 -2.18 31.03
CA ILE A 94 11.43 -3.24 30.03
C ILE A 94 10.27 -4.25 30.02
N PHE A 95 9.76 -4.63 31.18
CA PHE A 95 8.68 -5.61 31.30
C PHE A 95 7.34 -5.08 30.76
N VAL A 96 7.00 -3.82 31.06
CA VAL A 96 5.81 -3.15 30.53
C VAL A 96 5.90 -3.02 29.01
N GLU A 97 7.08 -2.68 28.47
CA GLU A 97 7.29 -2.63 27.03
C GLU A 97 7.16 -4.03 26.41
N PHE A 98 7.79 -5.06 26.97
CA PHE A 98 7.62 -6.43 26.49
C PHE A 98 6.15 -6.87 26.47
N PHE A 99 5.42 -6.59 27.56
CA PHE A 99 4.00 -6.90 27.65
C PHE A 99 3.19 -6.12 26.61
N PHE A 100 3.48 -4.83 26.44
CA PHE A 100 2.87 -3.99 25.40
C PHE A 100 3.10 -4.58 24.00
N LEU A 101 4.31 -5.03 23.68
CA LEU A 101 4.61 -5.63 22.37
C LEU A 101 3.88 -6.94 22.14
N THR A 102 3.77 -7.80 23.16
CA THR A 102 2.99 -9.04 23.07
C THR A 102 1.49 -8.82 22.93
N SER A 103 1.00 -7.62 23.25
CA SER A 103 -0.41 -7.25 23.06
C SER A 103 -0.74 -6.85 21.61
N ILE A 104 0.27 -6.55 20.78
CA ILE A 104 0.08 -6.15 19.37
C ILE A 104 -0.12 -7.41 18.52
N ASN A 105 -1.39 -7.77 18.36
CA ASN A 105 -1.81 -8.90 17.54
C ASN A 105 -2.17 -8.46 16.11
N GLU A 106 -2.00 -9.38 15.16
CA GLU A 106 -2.61 -9.25 13.84
C GLU A 106 -4.15 -9.18 13.99
N ALA A 107 -4.80 -8.32 13.21
CA ALA A 107 -6.25 -8.24 13.26
C ALA A 107 -6.87 -9.49 12.63
N ASN A 108 -7.38 -10.39 13.46
CA ASN A 108 -8.12 -11.59 13.04
C ASN A 108 -9.64 -11.44 13.21
N LYS A 109 -10.08 -10.32 13.76
CA LYS A 109 -11.48 -9.98 14.04
C LYS A 109 -11.68 -8.49 13.80
N LEU A 110 -12.92 -8.09 13.52
CA LEU A 110 -13.30 -6.69 13.52
C LEU A 110 -13.03 -6.08 14.91
N PRO A 111 -12.75 -4.77 14.99
CA PRO A 111 -12.60 -4.07 16.25
C PRO A 111 -13.81 -4.24 17.13
N GLU A 112 -13.57 -4.24 18.43
CA GLU A 112 -14.65 -4.29 19.39
C GLU A 112 -15.65 -3.16 19.16
N GLN A 113 -15.18 -1.95 18.79
CA GLN A 113 -16.02 -0.80 18.45
C GLN A 113 -16.99 -1.05 17.28
N ILE A 114 -16.69 -2.02 16.40
CA ILE A 114 -17.58 -2.44 15.30
C ILE A 114 -18.47 -3.60 15.77
N THR A 115 -17.95 -4.52 16.56
CA THR A 115 -18.77 -5.62 17.11
C THR A 115 -19.84 -5.12 18.09
N THR A 116 -19.58 -4.03 18.83
CA THR A 116 -20.55 -3.36 19.70
C THR A 116 -21.74 -2.81 18.92
N LEU A 117 -21.59 -2.60 17.61
CA LEU A 117 -22.66 -2.17 16.71
C LEU A 117 -23.65 -3.28 16.40
N LYS A 118 -23.40 -4.52 16.86
CA LYS A 118 -24.23 -5.71 16.58
C LYS A 118 -24.59 -5.82 15.10
N LEU A 119 -23.67 -5.40 14.24
CA LEU A 119 -23.83 -5.53 12.82
C LEU A 119 -23.76 -7.02 12.52
N ASP A 120 -24.83 -7.59 11.97
CA ASP A 120 -24.81 -8.92 11.34
C ASP A 120 -23.99 -8.84 10.05
N LEU A 121 -22.70 -8.54 10.22
CA LEU A 121 -21.70 -8.65 9.19
C LEU A 121 -21.36 -10.12 9.10
N PRO A 122 -21.41 -10.72 7.90
CA PRO A 122 -20.84 -12.04 7.69
C PRO A 122 -19.42 -12.05 8.27
N SER A 123 -19.02 -13.15 8.90
CA SER A 123 -17.64 -13.35 9.41
C SER A 123 -16.54 -13.06 8.39
N ASN A 124 -16.94 -12.95 7.13
CA ASN A 124 -16.14 -12.90 5.91
C ASN A 124 -16.17 -11.52 5.24
N SER A 125 -16.67 -10.48 5.92
CA SER A 125 -16.79 -9.14 5.32
C SER A 125 -15.46 -8.38 5.37
N ASN A 126 -15.00 -7.93 4.20
CA ASN A 126 -13.99 -6.88 4.11
C ASN A 126 -14.69 -5.51 4.01
N ILE A 127 -14.22 -4.52 4.78
CA ILE A 127 -14.91 -3.23 4.99
C ILE A 127 -13.93 -2.07 4.84
N VAL A 128 -14.25 -1.12 3.97
CA VAL A 128 -13.49 0.14 3.82
C VAL A 128 -14.09 1.23 4.71
N PHE A 129 -13.23 1.97 5.41
CA PHE A 129 -13.62 3.06 6.31
C PHE A 129 -13.23 4.41 5.72
N ILE A 130 -14.25 5.18 5.34
CA ILE A 130 -14.12 6.52 4.79
C ILE A 130 -14.48 7.52 5.89
N LYS A 131 -13.74 8.61 6.02
CA LYS A 131 -14.03 9.72 6.93
C LYS A 131 -14.08 11.04 6.17
N LYS A 132 -14.99 11.93 6.58
CA LYS A 132 -14.99 13.32 6.14
C LYS A 132 -14.08 14.16 7.05
N LYS A 133 -13.05 14.79 6.48
CA LYS A 133 -12.11 15.68 7.18
C LYS A 133 -12.00 17.00 6.42
N LYS A 134 -12.35 18.12 7.06
CA LYS A 134 -12.31 19.47 6.46
C LYS A 134 -13.06 19.57 5.12
N GLY A 135 -14.21 18.91 5.00
CA GLY A 135 -15.03 18.90 3.79
C GLY A 135 -14.58 17.93 2.69
N ILE A 136 -13.47 17.21 2.87
CA ILE A 136 -12.98 16.21 1.92
C ILE A 136 -13.18 14.83 2.50
N TYR A 137 -13.65 13.88 1.69
CA TYR A 137 -13.72 12.48 2.06
C TYR A 137 -12.37 11.81 1.80
N THR A 138 -11.78 11.26 2.86
CA THR A 138 -10.51 10.53 2.84
C THR A 138 -10.68 9.19 3.54
N LEU A 139 -9.70 8.29 3.47
CA LEU A 139 -9.66 7.18 4.41
C LEU A 139 -9.33 7.69 5.83
N ASN A 140 -9.67 6.92 6.87
CA ASN A 140 -9.62 7.37 8.26
C ASN A 140 -8.18 7.32 8.85
N ASP A 141 -7.60 8.48 9.16
CA ASP A 141 -6.24 8.58 9.74
C ASP A 141 -6.18 8.35 11.26
N ASP A 142 -7.32 8.31 11.97
CA ASP A 142 -7.40 8.51 13.43
C ASP A 142 -7.50 7.20 14.24
N GLY A 143 -6.90 6.12 13.75
CA GLY A 143 -6.71 4.87 14.52
C GLY A 143 -7.75 3.77 14.30
N PHE A 144 -8.77 3.98 13.46
CA PHE A 144 -9.41 2.88 12.75
C PHE A 144 -8.55 2.58 11.52
N PRO A 145 -8.13 1.35 11.25
CA PRO A 145 -7.51 1.04 9.99
C PRO A 145 -8.51 1.31 8.88
N GLU A 146 -7.98 2.00 7.90
CA GLU A 146 -8.60 2.48 6.68
C GLU A 146 -9.36 1.37 5.93
N TRP A 147 -8.95 0.13 6.15
CA TRP A 147 -9.53 -1.08 5.58
C TRP A 147 -9.39 -2.23 6.58
N TYR A 148 -10.44 -3.05 6.74
CA TYR A 148 -10.38 -4.32 7.47
C TYR A 148 -10.53 -5.50 6.52
N LEU A 149 -9.53 -6.38 6.56
CA LEU A 149 -9.41 -7.60 5.75
C LEU A 149 -9.42 -8.84 6.64
N LEU A 150 -10.58 -9.46 6.83
CA LEU A 150 -10.69 -10.66 7.69
C LEU A 150 -10.34 -11.94 6.94
N ASN A 151 -10.55 -11.93 5.62
CA ASN A 151 -10.57 -13.13 4.78
C ASN A 151 -9.41 -13.25 3.80
N THR A 152 -8.46 -12.33 3.84
CA THR A 152 -7.26 -12.41 3.01
C THR A 152 -6.08 -12.84 3.88
N GLU A 153 -5.03 -13.34 3.25
CA GLU A 153 -3.74 -13.56 3.92
C GLU A 153 -3.09 -12.23 4.36
N TYR A 154 -3.61 -11.09 3.87
CA TYR A 154 -3.06 -9.75 4.03
C TYR A 154 -3.88 -8.99 5.07
N LYS A 155 -3.71 -9.37 6.33
CA LYS A 155 -4.42 -8.77 7.47
C LYS A 155 -3.78 -7.45 7.86
N THR A 156 -4.60 -6.47 8.20
CA THR A 156 -4.12 -5.20 8.75
C THR A 156 -3.60 -5.41 10.17
N PRO A 157 -2.38 -4.94 10.50
CA PRO A 157 -1.93 -4.94 11.89
C PRO A 157 -2.81 -3.98 12.70
N ASN A 158 -3.34 -4.43 13.85
CA ASN A 158 -4.11 -3.54 14.72
C ASN A 158 -3.16 -2.58 15.47
N GLY A 159 -3.50 -1.29 15.48
CA GLY A 159 -3.44 -0.49 16.71
C GLY A 159 -2.14 0.20 17.15
N TYR A 160 -1.05 0.26 16.38
CA TYR A 160 0.08 1.11 16.81
C TYR A 160 0.76 1.95 15.73
N SER A 161 0.33 1.82 14.47
CA SER A 161 1.03 2.50 13.40
C SER A 161 0.20 2.59 12.12
N GLY A 162 -0.03 3.80 11.61
CA GLY A 162 -0.57 4.08 10.25
C GLY A 162 0.31 3.56 9.09
N LEU A 163 0.80 2.32 9.15
CA LEU A 163 1.50 1.68 8.05
C LEU A 163 0.45 1.35 7.00
N THR A 164 0.34 2.23 6.01
CA THR A 164 -0.44 2.03 4.81
C THR A 164 0.40 1.17 3.86
N LEU A 165 -0.05 -0.05 3.59
CA LEU A 165 0.54 -0.96 2.61
C LEU A 165 0.39 -0.35 1.21
N PRO A 166 1.27 -0.70 0.23
CA PRO A 166 1.18 -0.25 -1.16
C PRO A 166 -0.25 -0.30 -1.74
N PHE A 167 -0.94 -1.42 -1.54
CA PHE A 167 -2.32 -1.55 -2.02
C PHE A 167 -3.32 -0.64 -1.31
N GLN A 168 -3.07 -0.26 -0.05
CA GLN A 168 -3.95 0.66 0.67
C GLN A 168 -3.81 2.06 0.07
N TYR A 169 -2.59 2.50 -0.26
CA TYR A 169 -2.36 3.73 -1.04
C TYR A 169 -3.06 3.70 -2.39
N TYR A 170 -3.04 2.54 -3.05
CA TYR A 170 -3.80 2.34 -4.29
C TYR A 170 -5.31 2.59 -4.09
N LEU A 171 -5.93 1.98 -3.06
CA LEU A 171 -7.34 2.23 -2.75
C LEU A 171 -7.63 3.68 -2.36
N ILE A 172 -6.77 4.33 -1.57
CA ILE A 172 -6.88 5.76 -1.21
C ILE A 172 -6.93 6.61 -2.47
N ASN A 173 -6.01 6.38 -3.41
CA ASN A 173 -5.90 7.17 -4.62
C ASN A 173 -7.03 6.90 -5.62
N LEU A 174 -7.58 5.67 -5.63
CA LEU A 174 -8.82 5.40 -6.37
C LEU A 174 -10.01 6.18 -5.80
N LEU A 175 -10.15 6.22 -4.47
CA LEU A 175 -11.19 6.99 -3.79
C LEU A 175 -11.04 8.48 -4.03
N TYR A 176 -9.81 9.00 -3.98
CA TYR A 176 -9.52 10.39 -4.26
C TYR A 176 -10.02 10.82 -5.65
N ASN A 177 -9.81 9.96 -6.66
CA ASN A 177 -10.11 10.26 -8.05
C ASN A 177 -11.52 9.86 -8.52
N ASN A 178 -12.22 9.00 -7.77
CA ASN A 178 -13.48 8.38 -8.19
C ASN A 178 -14.45 8.20 -7.00
N PHE A 179 -14.42 9.16 -6.08
CA PHE A 179 -15.15 9.08 -4.81
C PHE A 179 -16.61 8.70 -5.02
N LEU A 180 -16.99 7.51 -4.52
CA LEU A 180 -18.35 6.99 -4.57
C LEU A 180 -19.00 7.08 -5.96
N THR A 181 -18.32 6.53 -6.97
CA THR A 181 -18.97 6.18 -8.25
C THR A 181 -19.50 4.74 -8.17
N ASP A 182 -20.53 4.43 -8.99
CA ASP A 182 -21.02 3.05 -9.13
C ASP A 182 -19.88 2.11 -9.57
N GLU A 183 -19.02 2.57 -10.48
CA GLU A 183 -17.88 1.84 -11.02
C GLU A 183 -16.83 1.51 -9.94
N LEU A 184 -16.47 2.47 -9.08
CA LEU A 184 -15.52 2.24 -7.99
C LEU A 184 -16.07 1.23 -6.98
N ALA A 185 -17.35 1.35 -6.62
CA ALA A 185 -17.99 0.43 -5.68
C ALA A 185 -18.03 -1.01 -6.24
N GLN A 186 -18.35 -1.20 -7.52
CA GLN A 186 -18.26 -2.52 -8.15
C GLN A 186 -16.82 -3.04 -8.20
N TYR A 187 -15.86 -2.18 -8.51
CA TYR A 187 -14.45 -2.56 -8.51
C TYR A 187 -13.94 -2.95 -7.12
N PHE A 188 -14.36 -2.25 -6.07
CA PHE A 188 -14.10 -2.65 -4.69
C PHE A 188 -14.62 -4.05 -4.41
N LYS A 189 -15.81 -4.38 -4.93
CA LYS A 189 -16.34 -5.74 -4.82
C LYS A 189 -15.53 -6.78 -5.57
N GLU A 190 -15.06 -6.46 -6.77
CA GLU A 190 -14.11 -7.30 -7.52
C GLU A 190 -12.84 -7.55 -6.69
N LEU A 191 -12.35 -6.55 -5.95
CA LEU A 191 -11.23 -6.66 -5.01
C LEU A 191 -11.59 -7.34 -3.66
N GLY A 192 -12.77 -7.95 -3.55
CA GLY A 192 -13.21 -8.68 -2.36
C GLY A 192 -13.76 -7.80 -1.23
N ILE A 193 -14.01 -6.52 -1.47
CA ILE A 193 -14.59 -5.58 -0.49
C ILE A 193 -16.11 -5.69 -0.56
N SER A 194 -16.74 -5.89 0.59
CA SER A 194 -18.17 -6.20 0.67
C SER A 194 -19.01 -5.02 1.16
N HIS A 195 -18.40 -4.14 1.97
CA HIS A 195 -19.08 -3.05 2.65
C HIS A 195 -18.21 -1.78 2.66
N ILE A 196 -18.87 -0.64 2.76
CA ILE A 196 -18.25 0.68 2.93
C ILE A 196 -18.88 1.33 4.15
N ALA A 197 -18.06 1.77 5.10
CA ALA A 197 -18.48 2.54 6.26
C ALA A 197 -18.00 3.98 6.11
N ILE A 198 -18.91 4.95 6.21
CA ILE A 198 -18.62 6.38 6.02
C ILE A 198 -18.88 7.12 7.32
N SER A 199 -17.82 7.68 7.92
CA SER A 199 -17.90 8.55 9.09
C SER A 199 -18.35 9.95 8.69
N HIS A 200 -19.40 10.43 9.35
CA HIS A 200 -19.95 11.76 9.16
C HIS A 200 -20.08 12.47 10.51
N PRO A 201 -19.17 13.39 10.87
CA PRO A 201 -19.06 13.94 12.22
C PRO A 201 -20.23 14.88 12.62
N GLU A 202 -21.06 15.33 11.69
CA GLU A 202 -22.16 16.26 12.00
C GLU A 202 -23.45 15.49 12.29
N SER A 203 -23.76 15.34 13.58
CA SER A 203 -25.10 15.02 14.05
C SER A 203 -25.93 16.31 14.18
N SER A 204 -26.60 16.70 13.11
CA SER A 204 -27.87 17.44 13.27
C SER A 204 -28.81 16.64 14.19
N LYS A 205 -29.44 17.36 15.12
CA LYS A 205 -30.23 16.84 16.25
C LYS A 205 -31.49 16.05 15.87
N ASN A 206 -31.77 15.88 14.58
CA ASN A 206 -32.99 15.24 14.10
C ASN A 206 -32.64 13.96 13.36
N ASP A 207 -33.15 12.83 13.87
CA ASP A 207 -32.99 11.45 13.41
C ASP A 207 -33.46 11.15 11.96
N LYS A 208 -33.51 12.15 11.08
CA LYS A 208 -33.75 11.95 9.66
C LYS A 208 -32.45 11.53 8.98
N LEU A 209 -32.53 10.50 8.13
CA LEU A 209 -31.48 10.14 7.16
C LEU A 209 -30.94 11.44 6.54
N PHE A 210 -29.68 11.74 6.79
CA PHE A 210 -29.06 12.97 6.29
C PHE A 210 -29.05 12.95 4.77
N GLU A 211 -29.28 14.12 4.18
CA GLU A 211 -28.74 14.40 2.86
C GLU A 211 -27.22 14.40 2.99
N PHE A 212 -26.59 13.31 2.56
CA PHE A 212 -25.17 13.34 2.26
C PHE A 212 -24.92 14.49 1.27
N ASP A 213 -23.81 15.20 1.43
CA ASP A 213 -23.34 16.17 0.41
C ASP A 213 -22.77 15.46 -0.84
N PHE A 214 -22.92 14.14 -0.91
CA PHE A 214 -22.65 13.33 -2.08
C PHE A 214 -23.86 12.48 -2.43
N LYS A 215 -23.96 12.11 -3.70
CA LYS A 215 -24.97 11.17 -4.17
C LYS A 215 -24.53 9.74 -3.86
N VAL A 216 -25.33 9.00 -3.09
CA VAL A 216 -25.08 7.58 -2.84
C VAL A 216 -25.17 6.80 -4.17
N PRO A 217 -24.14 6.02 -4.55
CA PRO A 217 -24.19 5.13 -5.70
C PRO A 217 -25.35 4.15 -5.63
N LYS A 218 -25.90 3.79 -6.79
CA LYS A 218 -26.95 2.78 -6.88
C LYS A 218 -26.44 1.37 -6.52
N SER A 219 -25.14 1.13 -6.62
CA SER A 219 -24.46 -0.08 -6.17
C SER A 219 -24.34 -0.18 -4.64
N LEU A 220 -24.61 0.89 -3.90
CA LEU A 220 -24.54 0.90 -2.43
C LEU A 220 -25.93 0.86 -1.83
N LYS A 221 -26.20 -0.22 -1.08
CA LYS A 221 -27.40 -0.34 -0.25
C LYS A 221 -27.08 0.09 1.16
N PHE A 222 -27.74 1.15 1.63
CA PHE A 222 -27.69 1.55 3.03
C PHE A 222 -28.19 0.42 3.93
N LEU A 223 -27.43 0.13 4.99
CA LEU A 223 -27.79 -0.86 6.00
C LEU A 223 -28.26 -0.18 7.28
N ILE A 224 -27.39 0.62 7.90
CA ILE A 224 -27.63 1.21 9.22
C ILE A 224 -26.75 2.43 9.43
N TYR A 225 -27.22 3.35 10.27
CA TYR A 225 -26.45 4.45 10.82
C TYR A 225 -26.14 4.16 12.28
N ASP A 226 -24.86 4.06 12.60
CA ASP A 226 -24.36 3.96 13.95
C ASP A 226 -24.20 5.37 14.54
N LYS A 227 -25.11 5.71 15.45
CA LYS A 227 -25.11 6.99 16.16
C LYS A 227 -23.91 7.16 17.10
N ALA A 228 -23.35 6.07 17.65
CA ALA A 228 -22.31 6.15 18.66
C ALA A 228 -20.95 6.50 18.05
N ASN A 229 -20.60 5.93 16.89
CA ASN A 229 -19.36 6.26 16.17
C ASN A 229 -19.60 7.16 14.95
N HIS A 230 -20.83 7.61 14.71
CA HIS A 230 -21.22 8.45 13.58
C HIS A 230 -20.88 7.82 12.22
N LEU A 231 -21.19 6.53 12.05
CA LEU A 231 -20.86 5.74 10.85
C LEU A 231 -22.11 5.34 10.07
N TYR A 232 -22.14 5.65 8.78
CA TYR A 232 -23.12 5.10 7.83
C TYR A 232 -22.55 3.86 7.16
N LEU A 233 -23.21 2.72 7.31
CA LEU A 233 -22.78 1.47 6.71
C LEU A 233 -23.57 1.17 5.45
N PHE A 234 -22.85 0.80 4.39
CA PHE A 234 -23.38 0.40 3.10
C PHE A 234 -22.89 -0.99 2.71
N LYS A 235 -23.75 -1.78 2.09
CA LYS A 235 -23.41 -3.04 1.40
C LYS A 235 -23.25 -2.78 -0.09
N ILE A 236 -22.22 -3.35 -0.69
CA ILE A 236 -22.04 -3.29 -2.15
C ILE A 236 -22.89 -4.40 -2.81
N GLU A 237 -23.96 -4.01 -3.49
CA GLU A 237 -24.83 -4.93 -4.22
C GLU A 237 -24.24 -5.29 -5.60
N ASN A 238 -24.47 -6.53 -6.06
CA ASN A 238 -24.09 -6.90 -7.41
C ASN A 238 -25.01 -6.16 -8.36
N ARG A 239 -24.44 -5.38 -9.25
CA ARG A 239 -25.10 -5.14 -10.51
C ARG A 239 -24.76 -6.28 -11.45
N ASN A 240 -25.77 -6.70 -12.22
CA ASN A 240 -25.56 -7.47 -13.45
C ASN A 240 -24.90 -6.58 -14.52
N GLU A 241 -23.86 -5.84 -14.17
CA GLU A 241 -23.00 -5.19 -15.14
C GLU A 241 -22.01 -6.26 -15.59
N ARG A 242 -21.93 -6.44 -16.92
CA ARG A 242 -21.02 -7.38 -17.56
C ARG A 242 -19.66 -7.23 -16.89
N THR A 243 -19.18 -8.31 -16.27
CA THR A 243 -17.75 -8.46 -16.01
C THR A 243 -17.05 -8.03 -17.28
N VAL A 244 -16.29 -6.94 -17.20
CA VAL A 244 -15.36 -6.61 -18.26
C VAL A 244 -14.49 -7.86 -18.36
N GLU A 245 -14.72 -8.67 -19.38
CA GLU A 245 -13.87 -9.82 -19.66
C GLU A 245 -12.48 -9.23 -19.89
N PHE A 246 -11.68 -9.20 -18.82
CA PHE A 246 -10.25 -9.13 -18.96
C PHE A 246 -9.89 -10.25 -19.92
N VAL A 247 -9.12 -9.89 -20.95
CA VAL A 247 -8.83 -10.68 -22.15
C VAL A 247 -8.05 -11.93 -21.76
N ASN A 248 -8.70 -12.90 -21.13
CA ASN A 248 -8.06 -14.11 -20.68
C ASN A 248 -8.21 -15.26 -21.67
N ASN A 249 -9.04 -15.13 -22.71
CA ASN A 249 -9.43 -16.31 -23.48
C ASN A 249 -9.09 -16.32 -24.98
N ASN A 250 -8.23 -15.45 -25.52
CA ASN A 250 -7.63 -15.66 -26.86
C ASN A 250 -6.26 -14.97 -27.03
N ILE A 251 -5.28 -15.36 -26.20
CA ILE A 251 -3.87 -14.91 -26.28
C ILE A 251 -3.18 -15.40 -27.58
N THR A 252 -3.80 -16.32 -28.33
CA THR A 252 -3.25 -16.90 -29.57
C THR A 252 -3.08 -15.90 -30.72
N ASN A 253 -3.71 -14.74 -30.66
CA ASN A 253 -3.72 -13.73 -31.74
C ASN A 253 -2.95 -12.44 -31.44
N ILE A 254 -2.01 -12.46 -30.47
CA ILE A 254 -1.26 -11.26 -30.10
C ILE A 254 0.24 -11.53 -30.19
N GLU A 255 1.01 -10.61 -30.79
CA GLU A 255 2.47 -10.72 -30.92
C GLU A 255 3.14 -9.57 -30.17
N SER A 256 4.24 -9.87 -29.46
CA SER A 256 5.08 -8.84 -28.87
C SER A 256 5.66 -7.96 -29.96
N LEU A 257 5.63 -6.65 -29.74
CA LEU A 257 6.12 -5.66 -30.68
C LEU A 257 7.30 -4.93 -30.06
N ASP A 258 8.45 -4.94 -30.74
CA ASP A 258 9.58 -4.11 -30.37
C ASP A 258 9.25 -2.63 -30.62
N TYR A 259 9.72 -1.76 -29.74
CA TYR A 259 9.46 -0.32 -29.82
C TYR A 259 10.65 0.47 -29.26
N ILE A 260 10.69 1.77 -29.58
CA ILE A 260 11.72 2.69 -29.09
C ILE A 260 11.04 3.76 -28.22
N VAL A 261 11.51 3.96 -27.00
CA VAL A 261 11.12 5.10 -26.18
C VAL A 261 11.83 6.35 -26.71
N GLU A 262 11.10 7.28 -27.31
CA GLU A 262 11.67 8.51 -27.89
C GLU A 262 11.89 9.57 -26.82
N GLU A 263 10.91 9.75 -25.96
CA GLU A 263 10.89 10.81 -24.96
C GLU A 263 10.07 10.37 -23.75
N THR A 264 10.49 10.80 -22.58
CA THR A 264 9.75 10.62 -21.32
C THR A 264 9.78 11.93 -20.56
N SER A 265 8.88 12.11 -19.60
CA SER A 265 8.89 13.30 -18.73
C SER A 265 10.21 13.44 -17.94
N VAL A 266 10.91 12.33 -17.70
CA VAL A 266 12.24 12.30 -17.10
C VAL A 266 13.13 11.33 -17.90
N PRO A 267 14.13 11.82 -18.65
CA PRO A 267 14.92 10.99 -19.57
C PRO A 267 15.84 9.97 -18.86
N LYS A 268 16.12 10.19 -17.57
CA LYS A 268 16.98 9.31 -16.78
C LYS A 268 16.32 7.94 -16.64
N LYS A 269 17.06 6.87 -16.98
CA LYS A 269 16.63 5.47 -16.82
C LYS A 269 15.44 5.07 -17.70
N GLN A 270 15.15 5.78 -18.79
CA GLN A 270 14.06 5.41 -19.69
C GLN A 270 14.29 4.06 -20.38
N GLU A 271 15.54 3.61 -20.49
CA GLU A 271 15.92 2.28 -20.96
C GLU A 271 15.37 1.14 -20.09
N PHE A 272 14.99 1.42 -18.83
CA PHE A 272 14.38 0.41 -17.96
C PHE A 272 12.93 0.09 -18.33
N LEU A 273 12.29 0.87 -19.22
CA LEU A 273 10.93 0.59 -19.66
C LEU A 273 10.85 -0.65 -20.58
N ASN A 274 11.96 -1.05 -21.21
CA ASN A 274 11.98 -2.14 -22.20
C ASN A 274 13.18 -3.10 -22.04
N ASP A 275 13.82 -3.12 -20.87
CA ASP A 275 15.00 -3.95 -20.61
C ASP A 275 14.67 -5.40 -20.20
N LYS A 276 13.37 -5.74 -20.10
CA LYS A 276 12.85 -7.05 -19.69
C LYS A 276 13.27 -7.45 -18.27
N LYS A 277 13.62 -6.49 -17.40
CA LYS A 277 14.05 -6.73 -16.03
C LYS A 277 13.09 -6.09 -15.04
N GLN A 278 12.30 -6.93 -14.38
CA GLN A 278 11.33 -6.49 -13.36
C GLN A 278 11.94 -5.89 -12.07
N LYS A 279 13.28 -5.83 -11.96
CA LYS A 279 14.00 -5.23 -10.81
C LYS A 279 14.51 -3.81 -11.09
N THR A 280 14.44 -3.35 -12.34
CA THR A 280 14.77 -1.99 -12.73
C THR A 280 13.46 -1.20 -12.90
N TYR A 281 13.53 0.12 -12.74
CA TYR A 281 12.34 0.97 -12.75
C TYR A 281 12.65 2.34 -13.33
N TRP A 282 11.83 2.76 -14.29
CA TRP A 282 11.72 4.16 -14.67
C TRP A 282 10.72 4.86 -13.76
N GLN A 283 10.99 6.11 -13.41
CA GLN A 283 10.14 6.92 -12.56
C GLN A 283 10.04 8.33 -13.14
N SER A 284 8.82 8.85 -13.18
CA SER A 284 8.53 10.23 -13.54
C SER A 284 8.97 11.21 -12.43
N PHE A 285 8.67 12.51 -12.58
CA PHE A 285 9.20 13.53 -11.67
C PHE A 285 8.76 13.28 -10.22
N SER A 286 9.70 13.34 -9.27
CA SER A 286 9.47 12.94 -7.88
C SER A 286 8.94 14.09 -6.99
N SER A 287 7.94 14.83 -7.46
CA SER A 287 7.23 15.82 -6.62
C SER A 287 6.33 15.17 -5.57
N GLY A 288 6.14 13.84 -5.64
CA GLY A 288 5.14 13.13 -4.85
C GLY A 288 3.73 13.22 -5.43
N PHE A 289 3.59 13.67 -6.68
CA PHE A 289 2.33 13.70 -7.41
C PHE A 289 2.48 13.06 -8.78
N GLN A 290 1.44 12.35 -9.23
CA GLN A 290 1.21 12.13 -10.65
C GLN A 290 0.51 13.36 -11.22
N THR A 291 0.89 13.83 -12.39
CA THR A 291 0.32 15.00 -13.07
C THR A 291 0.34 14.83 -14.58
N ASN A 292 -0.35 15.69 -15.33
CA ASN A 292 -0.31 15.67 -16.80
C ASN A 292 1.05 15.98 -17.44
N LEU A 293 2.05 16.36 -16.63
CA LEU A 293 3.44 16.48 -17.05
C LEU A 293 4.15 15.13 -17.11
N ASP A 294 3.56 14.07 -16.55
CA ASP A 294 4.10 12.71 -16.59
C ASP A 294 3.63 12.00 -17.87
N PHE A 295 4.59 11.64 -18.73
CA PHE A 295 4.30 11.00 -20.02
C PHE A 295 5.45 10.11 -20.52
N ILE A 296 5.11 9.23 -21.46
CA ILE A 296 6.02 8.37 -22.22
C ILE A 296 5.62 8.43 -23.69
N LYS A 297 6.53 8.82 -24.58
CA LYS A 297 6.37 8.81 -26.04
C LYS A 297 7.19 7.67 -26.65
N ILE A 298 6.55 6.95 -27.54
CA ILE A 298 7.01 5.68 -28.07
C ILE A 298 6.90 5.70 -29.59
N LYS A 299 7.98 5.28 -30.25
CA LYS A 299 8.00 4.99 -31.67
C LYS A 299 7.78 3.50 -31.91
N LEU A 300 6.73 3.20 -32.66
CA LEU A 300 6.39 1.89 -33.16
C LEU A 300 7.13 1.65 -34.50
N PRO A 301 7.44 0.39 -34.85
CA PRO A 301 8.23 0.06 -36.03
C PRO A 301 7.50 0.32 -37.35
N TYR A 302 6.16 0.33 -37.34
CA TYR A 302 5.34 0.49 -38.54
C TYR A 302 4.17 1.45 -38.30
N SER A 303 3.89 2.36 -39.24
CA SER A 303 2.65 3.12 -39.30
C SER A 303 1.62 2.34 -40.13
N SER A 304 0.74 1.62 -39.44
CA SER A 304 -0.36 0.91 -40.10
C SER A 304 -1.55 0.88 -39.16
N LYS A 305 -2.78 1.01 -39.70
CA LYS A 305 -4.04 0.90 -38.97
C LYS A 305 -4.10 -0.46 -38.25
N LYS A 306 -3.57 -0.50 -37.05
CA LYS A 306 -3.44 -1.72 -36.25
C LYS A 306 -3.95 -1.45 -34.85
N SER A 307 -4.37 -2.52 -34.20
CA SER A 307 -4.79 -2.48 -32.80
C SER A 307 -3.65 -2.97 -31.92
N TYR A 308 -3.42 -2.27 -30.82
CA TYR A 308 -2.36 -2.57 -29.87
C TYR A 308 -2.93 -2.82 -28.47
N LEU A 309 -2.30 -3.74 -27.76
CA LEU A 309 -2.49 -3.96 -26.32
C LEU A 309 -1.23 -3.47 -25.60
N ILE A 310 -1.39 -2.51 -24.72
CA ILE A 310 -0.31 -1.93 -23.92
C ILE A 310 -0.44 -2.48 -22.52
N LYS A 311 0.64 -3.06 -22.02
CA LYS A 311 0.72 -3.60 -20.67
C LYS A 311 1.71 -2.76 -19.86
N LEU A 312 1.22 -2.20 -18.78
CA LEU A 312 2.01 -1.43 -17.80
C LEU A 312 2.28 -2.30 -16.59
N ASN A 313 3.53 -2.36 -16.16
CA ASN A 313 3.96 -3.07 -14.96
C ASN A 313 4.67 -2.11 -14.01
N SER A 314 4.21 -1.99 -12.77
CA SER A 314 4.88 -1.18 -11.72
C SER A 314 5.84 -1.97 -10.85
N GLY A 315 6.03 -3.26 -11.15
CA GLY A 315 6.60 -4.22 -10.21
C GLY A 315 5.75 -4.29 -8.92
N PRO A 316 6.36 -4.42 -7.73
CA PRO A 316 5.62 -4.57 -6.47
C PRO A 316 4.97 -3.26 -5.98
N PHE A 317 5.18 -2.14 -6.68
CA PHE A 317 4.74 -0.80 -6.26
C PHE A 317 3.39 -0.42 -6.88
N LEU A 318 2.34 -1.15 -6.53
CA LEU A 318 0.99 -0.95 -7.06
C LEU A 318 0.51 0.51 -6.97
N GLU A 319 0.89 1.22 -5.91
CA GLU A 319 0.51 2.62 -5.69
C GLU A 319 1.09 3.60 -6.72
N ARG A 320 2.05 3.16 -7.52
CA ARG A 320 2.77 3.93 -8.54
C ARG A 320 2.21 3.76 -9.96
N LEU A 321 1.26 2.84 -10.14
CA LEU A 321 0.49 2.75 -11.37
C LEU A 321 -0.34 4.02 -11.59
N PRO A 322 -0.69 4.35 -12.84
CA PRO A 322 -1.50 5.52 -13.14
C PRO A 322 -2.94 5.34 -12.62
N TYR A 323 -3.55 6.41 -12.11
CA TYR A 323 -4.98 6.44 -11.70
C TYR A 323 -5.90 7.09 -12.74
N GLY A 324 -5.30 7.58 -13.81
CA GLY A 324 -5.96 8.12 -14.98
C GLY A 324 -4.92 8.40 -16.07
N LEU A 325 -5.22 8.01 -17.30
CA LEU A 325 -4.30 8.17 -18.42
C LEU A 325 -5.02 8.36 -19.75
N ASP A 326 -4.39 9.11 -20.63
CA ASP A 326 -4.72 9.19 -22.04
C ASP A 326 -3.67 8.42 -22.83
N ILE A 327 -4.12 7.54 -23.72
CA ILE A 327 -3.27 6.89 -24.71
C ILE A 327 -3.62 7.46 -26.06
N SER A 328 -2.66 8.14 -26.68
CA SER A 328 -2.84 8.70 -28.02
C SER A 328 -1.99 7.97 -29.04
N CYS A 329 -2.55 7.83 -30.25
CA CYS A 329 -1.82 7.40 -31.43
C CYS A 329 -2.34 8.20 -32.63
N GLY A 330 -1.50 9.12 -33.12
CA GLY A 330 -1.90 10.06 -34.18
C GLY A 330 -3.04 10.95 -33.71
N SER A 331 -4.15 10.96 -34.43
CA SER A 331 -5.35 11.73 -34.08
C SER A 331 -6.30 11.04 -33.11
N ARG A 332 -6.05 9.76 -32.77
CA ARG A 332 -6.88 8.99 -31.84
C ARG A 332 -6.37 9.17 -30.43
N ILE A 333 -7.27 9.47 -29.50
CA ILE A 333 -6.98 9.55 -28.07
C ILE A 333 -8.02 8.68 -27.36
N GLN A 334 -7.55 7.70 -26.60
CA GLN A 334 -8.36 6.88 -25.73
C GLN A 334 -8.13 7.33 -24.28
N ASN A 335 -9.20 7.82 -23.64
CA ASN A 335 -9.16 8.23 -22.24
C ASN A 335 -9.53 7.03 -21.34
N TYR A 336 -8.71 6.83 -20.32
CA TYR A 336 -8.91 5.85 -19.26
C TYR A 336 -8.96 6.57 -17.92
N SER A 337 -10.17 6.96 -17.50
CA SER A 337 -10.39 7.66 -16.23
C SER A 337 -10.30 6.75 -15.00
N PHE A 338 -10.43 5.44 -15.19
CA PHE A 338 -10.45 4.44 -14.12
C PHE A 338 -9.69 3.16 -14.52
N PRO A 339 -8.35 3.23 -14.61
CA PRO A 339 -7.53 2.08 -14.96
C PRO A 339 -7.61 1.00 -13.86
N LYS A 340 -8.06 -0.19 -14.24
CA LYS A 340 -8.16 -1.37 -13.37
C LYS A 340 -6.92 -2.25 -13.49
N ILE A 341 -6.52 -2.86 -12.38
CA ILE A 341 -5.49 -3.89 -12.37
C ILE A 341 -6.09 -5.26 -12.68
N ASP A 342 -5.21 -6.22 -12.95
CA ASP A 342 -5.57 -7.63 -12.93
C ASP A 342 -6.01 -8.05 -11.51
N VAL A 343 -7.32 -8.10 -11.30
CA VAL A 343 -7.94 -8.43 -10.01
C VAL A 343 -7.61 -9.85 -9.56
N GLU A 344 -7.52 -10.81 -10.47
CA GLU A 344 -7.24 -12.21 -10.13
C GLU A 344 -5.79 -12.36 -9.65
N ASN A 345 -4.84 -11.73 -10.36
CA ASN A 345 -3.46 -11.65 -9.93
C ASN A 345 -3.33 -10.88 -8.60
N PHE A 346 -4.06 -9.77 -8.44
CA PHE A 346 -4.06 -9.01 -7.20
C PHE A 346 -4.58 -9.83 -6.03
N LEU A 347 -5.71 -10.52 -6.15
CA LEU A 347 -6.28 -11.30 -5.05
C LEU A 347 -5.41 -12.50 -4.66
N SER A 348 -4.74 -13.12 -5.63
CA SER A 348 -3.84 -14.24 -5.36
C SER A 348 -2.49 -13.79 -4.80
N LYS A 349 -1.95 -12.65 -5.25
CA LYS A 349 -0.64 -12.12 -4.84
C LYS A 349 -0.59 -10.57 -4.78
N PRO A 350 -1.19 -9.91 -3.78
CA PRO A 350 -1.19 -8.45 -3.62
C PRO A 350 0.17 -7.74 -3.58
N ILE A 351 1.24 -8.45 -3.19
CA ILE A 351 2.61 -7.91 -3.08
C ILE A 351 3.48 -8.33 -4.29
N SER A 352 2.88 -8.95 -5.32
CA SER A 352 3.58 -9.25 -6.57
C SER A 352 3.49 -8.10 -7.58
N ASN A 353 4.12 -8.30 -8.73
CA ASN A 353 3.98 -7.42 -9.88
C ASN A 353 2.51 -7.30 -10.27
N GLN A 354 2.03 -6.06 -10.31
CA GLN A 354 0.69 -5.72 -10.75
C GLN A 354 0.74 -5.16 -12.16
N PHE A 355 -0.27 -5.53 -12.94
CA PHE A 355 -0.35 -5.19 -14.35
C PHE A 355 -1.63 -4.41 -14.63
N MET A 356 -1.53 -3.44 -15.53
CA MET A 356 -2.66 -2.80 -16.17
C MET A 356 -2.58 -2.99 -17.68
N TYR A 357 -3.73 -3.19 -18.30
CA TYR A 357 -3.85 -3.48 -19.72
C TYR A 357 -4.73 -2.45 -20.40
N PHE A 358 -4.25 -1.89 -21.50
CA PHE A 358 -4.95 -0.86 -22.26
C PHE A 358 -4.99 -1.23 -23.73
N LYS A 359 -6.13 -0.99 -24.38
CA LYS A 359 -6.29 -1.22 -25.82
C LYS A 359 -6.32 0.10 -26.57
N ILE A 360 -5.67 0.15 -27.72
CA ILE A 360 -5.88 1.23 -28.68
C ILE A 360 -6.13 0.62 -30.04
N ASN A 361 -7.31 0.88 -30.59
CA ASN A 361 -7.75 0.28 -31.84
C ASN A 361 -7.46 1.21 -33.03
N ASN A 362 -7.09 0.61 -34.15
CA ASN A 362 -6.80 1.24 -35.45
C ASN A 362 -5.92 2.50 -35.33
N CYS A 363 -4.83 2.37 -34.57
CA CYS A 363 -3.77 3.35 -34.45
C CYS A 363 -3.17 3.61 -35.85
N ASN A 364 -3.19 4.86 -36.32
CA ASN A 364 -2.79 5.25 -37.67
C ASN A 364 -1.45 6.01 -37.73
N SER A 365 -0.73 6.05 -36.61
CA SER A 365 0.56 6.68 -36.45
C SER A 365 1.58 5.64 -35.99
N ASN A 366 2.85 5.89 -36.28
CA ASN A 366 3.96 5.18 -35.66
C ASN A 366 4.38 5.80 -34.32
N HIS A 367 3.71 6.86 -33.86
CA HIS A 367 3.95 7.46 -32.55
C HIS A 367 2.78 7.19 -31.62
N LEU A 368 3.10 6.69 -30.43
CA LEU A 368 2.18 6.43 -29.34
C LEU A 368 2.62 7.24 -28.12
N GLU A 369 1.68 7.89 -27.45
CA GLU A 369 1.94 8.60 -26.21
C GLU A 369 1.03 8.10 -25.10
N ILE A 370 1.63 7.81 -23.95
CA ILE A 370 0.94 7.49 -22.69
C ILE A 370 1.14 8.70 -21.78
N ARG A 371 0.06 9.39 -21.42
CA ARG A 371 0.10 10.58 -20.57
C ARG A 371 -0.84 10.43 -19.40
N ILE A 372 -0.39 10.79 -18.20
CA ILE A 372 -1.27 10.87 -17.03
C ILE A 372 -2.31 11.96 -17.25
N ASN A 373 -3.59 11.69 -16.95
CA ASN A 373 -4.66 12.69 -17.10
C ASN A 373 -5.32 13.10 -15.78
N LYS A 374 -4.93 12.47 -14.65
CA LYS A 374 -5.41 12.80 -13.31
C LYS A 374 -4.26 13.17 -12.38
N THR A 375 -4.39 14.33 -11.73
CA THR A 375 -3.45 14.72 -10.69
C THR A 375 -3.71 13.92 -9.42
N THR A 376 -2.76 13.08 -9.01
CA THR A 376 -2.93 12.18 -7.85
C THR A 376 -1.85 12.44 -6.81
N PRO A 377 -2.20 12.82 -5.56
CA PRO A 377 -1.24 13.05 -4.50
C PRO A 377 -0.62 11.76 -3.98
N TYR A 378 0.58 11.87 -3.41
CA TYR A 378 1.35 10.77 -2.81
C TYR A 378 1.59 9.58 -3.75
N SER A 379 1.46 9.80 -5.05
CA SER A 379 1.80 8.82 -6.08
C SER A 379 2.83 9.43 -7.02
N VAL A 380 3.66 8.58 -7.61
CA VAL A 380 4.56 8.97 -8.70
C VAL A 380 4.38 7.94 -9.79
N PHE A 381 4.38 8.35 -11.06
CA PHE A 381 4.25 7.41 -12.16
C PHE A 381 5.55 6.64 -12.31
N MET A 382 5.52 5.35 -11.99
CA MET A 382 6.70 4.47 -12.04
C MET A 382 6.33 3.18 -12.71
N LEU A 383 7.19 2.74 -13.62
CA LEU A 383 7.04 1.47 -14.33
C LEU A 383 8.34 0.68 -14.26
N SER A 384 8.23 -0.60 -13.94
CA SER A 384 9.30 -1.57 -14.08
C SER A 384 9.43 -2.08 -15.52
N GLU A 385 8.31 -2.14 -16.24
CA GLU A 385 8.27 -2.64 -17.61
C GLU A 385 7.06 -2.03 -18.33
N LEU A 386 7.23 -1.77 -19.61
CA LEU A 386 6.20 -1.43 -20.56
C LEU A 386 6.28 -2.45 -21.71
N GLU A 387 5.19 -3.15 -21.98
CA GLU A 387 5.12 -4.11 -23.10
C GLU A 387 4.04 -3.66 -24.07
N ILE A 388 4.32 -3.71 -25.38
CA ILE A 388 3.35 -3.44 -26.43
C ILE A 388 3.18 -4.72 -27.23
N PHE A 389 1.93 -5.12 -27.40
CA PHE A 389 1.54 -6.24 -28.22
C PHE A 389 0.66 -5.77 -29.37
N GLN A 390 0.78 -6.41 -30.52
CA GLN A 390 -0.02 -6.15 -31.71
C GLN A 390 -0.99 -7.31 -31.95
N TYR A 391 -2.26 -7.00 -32.23
CA TYR A 391 -3.22 -8.01 -32.66
C TYR A 391 -2.92 -8.48 -34.10
N LYS A 392 -2.96 -9.80 -34.34
CA LYS A 392 -2.78 -10.43 -35.66
C LYS A 392 -3.97 -10.19 -36.58
N VAL A 393 -5.17 -10.17 -36.00
CA VAL A 393 -6.46 -9.97 -36.65
C VAL A 393 -7.15 -8.84 -35.92
N GLU A 394 -7.72 -7.85 -36.63
CA GLU A 394 -8.48 -6.78 -36.00
C GLU A 394 -9.63 -7.39 -35.15
N PRO A 395 -9.73 -7.05 -33.85
CA PRO A 395 -10.76 -7.58 -32.96
C PRO A 395 -12.16 -7.00 -33.23
#